data_AF-A0A2U8VR71-F1
#
_entry.id   AF-A0A2U8VR71-F1
#
_cell.length_a   1.000
_cell.length_b   1.000
_cell.length_c   1.000
_cell.angle_alpha   90.00
_cell.angle_beta   90.00
_cell.angle_gamma   90.00
#
_symmetry.space_group_name_H-M   'P 1'
#
loop_
_entity.id
_entity.type
_entity.pdbx_description
1 polymer ?
#
loop_
_entity_poly.entity_id
_entity_poly.type
_entity_poly.pdbx_seq_one_letter_code
_entity_poly.pdbx_strand_id
1 'polypeptide(L)'
;MTGLLADYLPLIVFIGVSLFIAAALLVAPFLVAYSSPDPEKLSAYECGFNAFDDARMKFDVRFYLVAILFIIFDLEVAFLFPWAITFGELGWLGFWSMMVFLGVLTVGFVYEWRKGALEWD
;
A
#
# COMPACT_ATOMS: atom_id res chain seq x y z
N MET A 1 -9.18 23.72 20.09
CA MET A 1 -10.09 22.74 19.43
C MET A 1 -10.68 23.29 18.13
N THR A 2 -11.09 24.56 18.06
CA THR A 2 -11.60 25.20 16.84
C THR A 2 -10.56 25.34 15.72
N GLY A 3 -9.29 25.63 16.04
CA GLY A 3 -8.20 25.71 15.06
C GLY A 3 -7.91 24.38 14.35
N LEU A 4 -7.72 23.29 15.11
CA LEU A 4 -7.57 21.93 14.55
C LEU A 4 -8.73 21.57 13.61
N LEU A 5 -9.97 21.86 14.01
CA LEU A 5 -11.13 21.57 13.16
C LEU A 5 -11.09 22.40 11.87
N ALA A 6 -10.65 23.66 11.92
CA ALA A 6 -10.51 24.51 10.74
C ALA A 6 -9.40 24.04 9.78
N ASP A 7 -8.33 23.43 10.30
CA ASP A 7 -7.22 22.92 9.48
C ASP A 7 -7.57 21.59 8.79
N TYR A 8 -8.31 20.70 9.46
CA TYR A 8 -8.70 19.39 8.91
C TYR A 8 -10.00 19.41 8.11
N LEU A 9 -10.88 20.40 8.31
CA LEU A 9 -12.14 20.50 7.58
C LEU A 9 -11.96 20.57 6.05
N PRO A 10 -11.03 21.35 5.48
CA PRO A 10 -10.78 21.37 4.05
C PRO A 10 -10.36 19.99 3.50
N LEU A 11 -9.55 19.24 4.26
CA LEU A 11 -9.12 17.89 3.87
C LEU A 11 -10.33 16.93 3.78
N ILE A 12 -11.21 16.96 4.78
CA ILE A 12 -12.41 16.12 4.81
C ILE A 12 -13.35 16.48 3.66
N VAL A 13 -13.57 17.77 3.42
CA VAL A 13 -14.39 18.25 2.29
C VAL A 13 -13.80 17.79 0.96
N PHE A 14 -12.48 17.90 0.80
CA PHE A 14 -11.79 17.45 -0.41
C PHE A 14 -11.99 15.94 -0.67
N ILE A 15 -11.77 15.11 0.35
CA ILE A 15 -12.01 13.65 0.28
C ILE A 15 -13.48 13.36 -0.08
N GLY A 16 -14.41 14.08 0.56
CA GLY A 16 -15.84 13.93 0.30
C GLY A 16 -16.22 14.27 -1.14
N VAL A 17 -15.73 15.39 -1.67
CA VAL A 17 -15.96 15.81 -3.06
C VAL A 17 -15.31 14.83 -4.04
N SER A 18 -14.06 14.39 -3.79
CA SER A 18 -13.40 13.41 -4.66
C SER A 18 -14.14 12.08 -4.71
N LEU A 19 -14.62 11.60 -3.57
CA LEU A 19 -15.38 10.35 -3.48
C LEU A 19 -16.75 10.50 -4.17
N PHE A 20 -17.42 11.63 -3.99
CA PHE A 20 -18.68 11.93 -4.68
C PHE A 20 -18.51 11.93 -6.20
N ILE A 21 -17.48 12.60 -6.72
CA ILE A 21 -17.21 12.64 -8.16
C ILE A 21 -16.87 11.23 -8.66
N ALA A 22 -16.00 10.49 -7.97
CA ALA A 22 -15.64 9.12 -8.35
C ALA A 22 -16.86 8.20 -8.37
N ALA A 23 -17.73 8.28 -7.35
CA ALA A 23 -18.97 7.51 -7.29
C ALA A 23 -19.96 7.92 -8.40
N ALA A 24 -20.12 9.22 -8.65
CA ALA A 24 -20.99 9.72 -9.72
C ALA A 24 -20.53 9.22 -11.09
N LEU A 25 -19.22 9.25 -11.37
CA LEU A 25 -18.64 8.73 -12.61
C LEU A 25 -18.72 7.20 -12.70
N LEU A 26 -18.61 6.49 -11.58
CA LEU A 26 -18.79 5.04 -11.54
C LEU A 26 -20.26 4.65 -11.81
N VAL A 27 -21.23 5.39 -11.28
CA VAL A 27 -22.67 5.09 -11.37
C VAL A 27 -23.29 5.58 -12.68
N ALA A 28 -22.80 6.69 -13.26
CA ALA A 28 -23.38 7.29 -14.45
C ALA A 28 -23.54 6.31 -15.65
N PRO A 29 -22.57 5.43 -15.98
CA PRO A 29 -22.74 4.44 -17.03
C PRO A 29 -23.88 3.46 -16.78
N PHE A 30 -24.13 3.07 -15.53
CA PHE A 30 -25.23 2.15 -15.21
C PHE A 30 -26.62 2.77 -15.43
N LEU A 31 -26.73 4.11 -15.39
CA LEU A 31 -27.98 4.84 -15.61
C LEU A 31 -28.18 5.25 -17.07
N VAL A 32 -27.10 5.63 -17.76
CA VAL A 32 -27.16 6.28 -19.08
C VAL A 32 -26.74 5.35 -20.21
N ALA A 33 -25.85 4.39 -19.97
CA ALA A 33 -25.34 3.54 -21.04
C ALA A 33 -26.33 2.45 -21.42
N TYR A 34 -26.40 2.15 -22.72
CA TYR A 34 -27.17 1.02 -23.22
C TYR A 34 -26.57 -0.30 -22.69
N SER A 35 -27.36 -1.04 -21.92
CA SER A 35 -26.96 -2.32 -21.34
C SER A 35 -27.68 -3.47 -22.03
N SER A 36 -26.91 -4.35 -22.68
CA SER A 36 -27.39 -5.59 -23.29
C SER A 36 -26.46 -6.73 -22.87
N PRO A 37 -26.63 -7.24 -21.63
CA PRO A 37 -25.85 -8.35 -21.11
C PRO A 37 -26.15 -9.62 -21.90
N ASP A 38 -25.09 -10.36 -22.24
CA ASP A 38 -25.15 -11.65 -22.90
C ASP A 38 -24.24 -12.61 -22.12
N PRO A 39 -24.56 -13.91 -22.02
CA PRO A 39 -23.73 -14.87 -21.29
C PRO A 39 -22.25 -14.85 -21.71
N GLU A 40 -21.96 -14.61 -22.99
CA GLU A 40 -20.57 -14.53 -23.49
C GLU A 40 -19.90 -13.20 -23.12
N LYS A 41 -20.66 -12.10 -22.99
CA LYS A 41 -20.09 -10.82 -22.50
C LYS A 41 -19.77 -10.83 -21.01
N LEU A 42 -20.41 -11.73 -20.27
CA LEU A 42 -20.26 -11.88 -18.82
C LEU A 42 -19.32 -13.04 -18.45
N SER A 43 -18.84 -13.81 -19.43
CA SER A 43 -17.86 -14.88 -19.21
C SER A 43 -16.49 -14.29 -18.87
N ALA A 44 -15.67 -15.06 -18.15
CA ALA A 44 -14.30 -14.66 -17.85
C ALA A 44 -13.47 -14.64 -19.15
N TYR A 45 -12.62 -13.63 -19.30
CA TYR A 45 -11.76 -13.52 -20.47
C TYR A 45 -10.67 -14.59 -20.43
N GLU A 46 -10.76 -15.58 -21.32
CA GLU A 46 -9.74 -16.63 -21.51
C GLU A 46 -9.51 -16.85 -23.03
N CYS A 47 -9.23 -15.77 -23.76
CA CYS A 47 -8.94 -15.79 -25.21
C CYS A 47 -9.99 -16.54 -26.07
N GLY A 48 -11.27 -16.47 -25.71
CA GLY A 48 -12.37 -17.13 -26.43
C GLY A 48 -12.66 -18.56 -25.99
N PHE A 49 -12.04 -19.02 -24.90
CA PHE A 49 -12.35 -20.30 -24.27
C PHE A 49 -13.07 -20.12 -22.94
N ASN A 50 -13.64 -21.21 -22.43
CA ASN A 50 -14.13 -21.24 -21.05
C ASN A 50 -12.93 -21.25 -20.09
N ALA A 51 -13.05 -20.56 -18.96
CA ALA A 51 -12.03 -20.57 -17.92
C ALA A 51 -11.66 -22.01 -17.54
N PHE A 52 -10.38 -22.35 -17.70
CA PHE A 52 -9.90 -23.72 -17.60
C PHE A 52 -9.49 -24.13 -16.18
N ASP A 53 -9.52 -23.21 -15.21
CA ASP A 53 -8.94 -23.44 -13.89
C ASP A 53 -9.75 -22.85 -12.73
N ASP A 54 -9.53 -23.40 -11.53
CA ASP A 54 -10.10 -22.89 -10.28
C ASP A 54 -9.33 -21.64 -9.82
N ALA A 55 -10.05 -20.53 -9.61
CA ALA A 55 -9.49 -19.27 -9.12
C ALA A 55 -8.86 -19.35 -7.70
N ARG A 56 -8.93 -20.52 -7.04
CA ARG A 56 -8.40 -20.79 -5.69
C ARG A 56 -7.02 -21.44 -5.67
N MET A 57 -6.27 -21.35 -6.77
CA MET A 57 -4.89 -21.82 -6.81
C MET A 57 -4.02 -21.14 -5.75
N LYS A 58 -3.03 -21.87 -5.24
CA LYS A 58 -2.09 -21.35 -4.24
C LYS A 58 -1.25 -20.25 -4.90
N PHE A 59 -1.39 -19.04 -4.40
CA PHE A 59 -0.50 -17.94 -4.76
C PHE A 59 0.90 -18.19 -4.23
N ASP A 60 1.87 -17.61 -4.92
CA ASP A 60 3.27 -17.75 -4.58
C ASP A 60 3.58 -17.10 -3.21
N VAL A 61 4.36 -17.81 -2.37
CA VAL A 61 4.78 -17.32 -1.05
C VAL A 61 5.66 -16.07 -1.16
N ARG A 62 6.27 -15.82 -2.34
CA ARG A 62 7.07 -14.62 -2.61
C ARG A 62 6.32 -13.31 -2.30
N PHE A 63 5.02 -13.21 -2.59
CA PHE A 63 4.23 -12.02 -2.24
C PHE A 63 4.14 -11.77 -0.74
N TYR A 64 4.08 -12.85 0.05
CA TYR A 64 4.05 -12.77 1.51
C TYR A 64 5.39 -12.29 2.08
N LEU A 65 6.51 -12.78 1.54
CA LEU A 65 7.85 -12.32 1.95
C LEU A 65 8.05 -10.83 1.69
N VAL A 66 7.66 -10.35 0.51
CA VAL A 66 7.74 -8.92 0.16
C VAL A 66 6.82 -8.08 1.08
N ALA A 67 5.61 -8.56 1.38
CA ALA A 67 4.68 -7.85 2.25
C ALA A 67 5.20 -7.71 3.69
N ILE A 68 5.79 -8.76 4.26
CA ILE A 68 6.39 -8.69 5.61
C ILE A 68 7.57 -7.72 5.62
N LEU A 69 8.43 -7.80 4.61
CA LEU A 69 9.57 -6.89 4.51
C LEU A 69 9.12 -5.43 4.40
N PHE A 70 8.08 -5.17 3.59
CA PHE A 70 7.46 -3.85 3.51
C PHE A 70 6.96 -3.36 4.87
N ILE A 71 6.28 -4.21 5.66
CA ILE A 71 5.80 -3.85 7.00
C ILE A 71 6.96 -3.47 7.93
N ILE A 72 8.08 -4.21 7.87
CA ILE A 72 9.26 -3.94 8.70
C ILE A 72 9.88 -2.59 8.31
N PHE A 73 10.03 -2.32 7.01
CA PHE A 73 10.56 -1.03 6.52
C PHE A 73 9.62 0.14 6.79
N ASP A 74 8.30 -0.04 6.69
CA ASP A 74 7.34 1.01 7.02
C ASP A 74 7.42 1.38 8.51
N LEU A 75 7.57 0.37 9.37
CA LEU A 75 7.82 0.57 10.80
C LEU A 75 9.15 1.28 11.05
N GLU A 76 10.22 0.95 10.32
CA GLU A 76 11.51 1.66 10.39
C GLU A 76 11.33 3.16 10.13
N VAL A 77 10.63 3.50 9.04
CA VAL A 77 10.35 4.88 8.64
C VAL A 77 9.49 5.60 9.69
N ALA A 78 8.50 4.91 10.27
CA ALA A 78 7.68 5.45 11.35
C ALA A 78 8.50 5.85 12.59
N PHE A 79 9.60 5.15 12.90
CA PHE A 79 10.54 5.55 13.95
C PHE A 79 11.54 6.61 13.51
N LEU A 80 11.91 6.62 12.23
CA LEU A 80 12.83 7.60 11.66
C LEU A 80 12.25 9.01 11.68
N PHE A 81 10.95 9.17 11.40
CA PHE A 81 10.29 10.48 11.34
C PHE A 81 10.37 11.28 12.65
N PRO A 82 9.93 10.79 13.82
CA PRO A 82 10.05 11.49 15.10
C PRO A 82 11.49 11.88 15.44
N TRP A 83 12.44 10.99 15.15
CA TRP A 83 13.85 11.27 15.37
C TRP A 83 14.38 12.37 14.44
N ALA A 84 13.99 12.37 13.16
CA ALA A 84 14.41 13.38 12.20
C ALA A 84 13.89 14.77 12.57
N ILE A 85 12.64 14.88 13.05
CA ILE A 85 12.06 16.17 13.44
C ILE A 85 12.65 16.72 14.76
N THR A 86 13.11 15.85 15.67
CA THR A 86 13.68 16.25 16.98
C THR A 86 15.21 16.16 17.03
N PHE A 87 15.87 15.92 15.90
CA PHE A 87 17.30 15.62 15.82
C PHE A 87 18.19 16.65 16.54
N GLY A 88 17.85 17.94 16.42
CA GLY A 88 18.60 19.04 17.06
C GLY A 88 18.57 19.03 18.59
N GLU A 89 17.58 18.38 19.21
CA GLU A 89 17.38 18.36 20.67
C GLU A 89 17.95 17.10 21.33
N LEU A 90 18.10 16.02 20.55
CA LEU A 90 18.48 14.68 20.99
C LEU A 90 19.98 14.51 21.30
N GLY A 91 20.83 15.39 20.75
CA GLY A 91 22.28 15.36 20.91
C GLY A 91 22.93 14.07 20.39
N TRP A 92 24.17 13.80 20.84
CA TRP A 92 24.98 12.69 20.33
C TRP A 92 24.40 11.30 20.67
N LEU A 93 23.71 11.17 21.79
CA LEU A 93 23.08 9.92 22.21
C LEU A 93 21.94 9.52 21.26
N GLY A 94 21.06 10.45 20.90
CA GLY A 94 19.97 10.16 19.97
C GLY A 94 20.47 9.90 18.53
N PHE A 95 21.57 10.54 18.13
CA PHE A 95 22.22 10.19 16.85
C PHE A 95 22.67 8.73 16.85
N TRP A 96 23.48 8.32 17.84
CA TRP A 96 24.01 6.95 17.88
C TRP A 96 22.96 5.89 18.12
N SER A 97 21.91 6.16 18.90
CA SER A 97 20.81 5.21 19.07
C SER A 97 20.11 4.91 17.75
N MET A 98 19.89 5.94 16.92
CA MET A 98 19.30 5.74 15.59
C MET A 98 20.27 5.03 14.64
N MET A 99 21.56 5.37 14.66
CA MET A 99 22.55 4.67 13.83
C MET A 99 22.62 3.18 14.15
N VAL A 100 22.53 2.81 15.44
CA VAL A 100 22.45 1.39 15.85
C VAL A 100 21.14 0.76 15.38
N PHE A 101 20.00 1.43 15.53
CA PHE A 101 18.70 0.95 15.07
C PHE A 101 18.70 0.66 13.56
N LEU A 102 19.11 1.62 12.73
CA LEU A 102 19.23 1.45 11.28
C LEU A 102 20.24 0.37 10.92
N GLY A 103 21.35 0.28 11.66
CA GLY A 103 22.36 -0.76 11.46
C GLY A 103 21.79 -2.17 11.65
N VAL A 104 21.02 -2.40 12.72
CA VAL A 104 20.39 -3.71 12.99
C VAL A 104 19.40 -4.10 11.88
N LEU A 105 18.55 -3.16 11.45
CA LEU A 105 17.56 -3.43 10.40
C LEU A 105 18.21 -3.62 9.03
N THR A 106 19.22 -2.83 8.71
CA THR A 106 20.02 -3.00 7.48
C THR A 106 20.67 -4.37 7.44
N VAL A 107 21.20 -4.86 8.57
CA VAL A 107 21.77 -6.23 8.63
C VAL A 107 20.69 -7.28 8.38
N GLY A 108 19.49 -7.12 8.95
CA GLY A 108 18.35 -8.00 8.67
C GLY A 108 17.98 -8.01 7.19
N PHE A 109 17.87 -6.84 6.58
CA PHE A 109 17.60 -6.71 5.14
C PHE A 109 18.67 -7.37 4.27
N VAL A 110 19.96 -7.14 4.57
CA VAL A 110 21.07 -7.76 3.85
C VAL A 110 21.02 -9.29 3.98
N TYR A 111 20.65 -9.82 5.15
CA TYR A 111 20.48 -11.26 5.34
C TYR A 111 19.38 -11.84 4.44
N GLU A 112 18.21 -11.21 4.40
CA GLU A 112 17.08 -11.64 3.58
C GLU A 112 17.39 -11.56 2.09
N TRP A 113 18.06 -10.49 1.67
CA TRP A 113 18.57 -10.34 0.30
C TRP A 113 19.48 -11.50 -0.07
N ARG A 114 20.47 -11.82 0.78
CA ARG A 114 21.42 -12.91 0.54
C ARG A 114 20.76 -14.29 0.54
N LYS A 115 19.60 -14.42 1.20
CA LYS A 115 18.78 -15.63 1.24
C LYS A 115 17.87 -15.80 0.01
N GLY A 116 17.87 -14.84 -0.92
CA GLY A 116 17.04 -14.89 -2.12
C GLY A 116 15.55 -14.61 -1.84
N ALA A 117 15.21 -14.03 -0.68
CA ALA A 117 13.80 -13.71 -0.36
C ALA A 117 13.19 -12.67 -1.31
N LEU A 118 14.04 -11.96 -2.06
CA LEU A 118 13.70 -10.90 -3.01
C LEU A 118 13.94 -11.30 -4.46
N GLU A 119 14.39 -12.52 -4.73
CA GLU A 119 14.65 -13.00 -6.09
C GLU A 119 13.34 -13.36 -6.79
N TRP A 120 13.21 -12.97 -8.06
CA TRP A 120 11.97 -13.06 -8.82
C TRP A 120 12.07 -13.90 -10.10
N ASP A 121 13.23 -14.54 -10.30
CA ASP A 121 13.51 -15.46 -11.40
C ASP A 121 13.17 -16.92 -11.05
#